data_AF-A0A4R7UR17-F1
#
_entry.id   AF-A0A4R7UR17-F1
#
_cell.length_a   1.000
_cell.length_b   1.000
_cell.length_c   1.000
_cell.angle_alpha   90.00
_cell.angle_beta   90.00
_cell.angle_gamma   90.00
#
_symmetry.space_group_name_H-M   'P 1'
#
loop_
_entity.id
_entity.type
_entity.pdbx_description
1 polymer ?
#
loop_
_entity_poly.entity_id
_entity_poly.type
_entity_poly.pdbx_seq_one_letter_code
_entity_poly.pdbx_strand_id
1 'polypeptide(L)'
;MDVFDNVGVQVGNGNQLNIHAVDNDVGLLVRHGSEQIAFDRDNRFYVEISNRTSSPKRLELRIEGLRESVATLHPDKTIDLPGDGTVERRLILRCTATEPMAGPNPFRVVVTDRDTGRVRVQSEQLRVTIPANAVVASQLILGSRVSSAGTYTASLELTNNGNGELHVRPRVHELFEDTADVLPKEAVRLRGEWLNLLPGKRAETPVEIDFPNQEWADRTWTVPISIEVEDHESVGGALDDGSEITQYGVSADLGRTTADLARRFGSWNRHHHRVRGIWILGCGLLLLITGLRVGSAVASSDAESAAAPRTASPTSAVGAAPSTTKVRYTAMPCAPEKFVAILRPLTADEAQAHGAWLLEVEAARFERWAKVNPVLSTYAEDGKPPVYATKRDEACPKVKASYGSTFTTLIWVGPVSSQASVTLCQDLNRPAGNNINYDCLLLATT
;
A
#
# COMPACT_ATOMS: atom_id res chain seq x y z
N MET A 1 -56.95 -2.14 34.02
CA MET A 1 -56.50 -1.56 32.74
C MET A 1 -55.56 -0.45 33.12
N ASP A 2 -54.32 -0.81 33.43
CA ASP A 2 -53.26 0.16 33.66
C ASP A 2 -52.57 0.42 32.33
N VAL A 3 -52.63 1.67 31.89
CA VAL A 3 -51.95 2.17 30.70
C VAL A 3 -50.48 2.26 31.05
N PHE A 4 -49.67 1.29 30.61
CA PHE A 4 -48.22 1.39 30.68
C PHE A 4 -47.74 2.31 29.55
N ASP A 5 -47.73 3.62 29.83
CA ASP A 5 -46.72 4.50 29.27
C ASP A 5 -45.37 4.08 29.84
N ASN A 6 -44.39 3.74 29.00
CA ASN A 6 -42.96 3.93 29.26
C ASN A 6 -42.14 3.40 28.07
N VAL A 7 -42.06 4.21 27.01
CA VAL A 7 -40.91 4.26 26.13
C VAL A 7 -40.12 5.47 26.59
N GLY A 8 -38.92 5.27 27.13
CA GLY A 8 -38.10 6.35 27.63
C GLY A 8 -36.63 5.96 27.69
N VAL A 9 -35.80 6.75 27.01
CA VAL A 9 -34.35 6.77 27.23
C VAL A 9 -34.09 7.28 28.65
N GLN A 10 -33.72 6.39 29.56
CA GLN A 10 -33.14 6.82 30.83
C GLN A 10 -31.62 6.93 30.65
N VAL A 11 -31.13 8.17 30.62
CA VAL A 11 -29.72 8.45 30.81
C VAL A 11 -29.39 8.05 32.26
N GLY A 12 -28.59 7.01 32.44
CA GLY A 12 -28.18 6.59 33.78
C GLY A 12 -27.32 7.67 34.45
N ASN A 13 -27.17 7.62 35.78
CA ASN A 13 -26.35 8.57 36.57
C ASN A 13 -24.82 8.47 36.33
N GLY A 14 -24.41 8.08 35.12
CA GLY A 14 -23.05 8.04 34.61
C GLY A 14 -23.16 7.81 33.10
N ASN A 15 -22.18 8.25 32.32
CA ASN A 15 -22.12 8.30 30.83
C ASN A 15 -22.42 6.97 30.09
N GLN A 16 -23.51 6.28 30.41
CA GLN A 16 -23.94 5.00 29.88
C GLN A 16 -25.29 5.18 29.21
N LEU A 17 -25.36 4.75 27.96
CA LEU A 17 -26.60 4.68 27.22
C LEU A 17 -27.37 3.43 27.66
N ASN A 18 -28.56 3.61 28.23
CA ASN A 18 -29.48 2.52 28.55
C ASN A 18 -30.80 2.76 27.81
N ILE A 19 -31.16 1.84 26.92
CA ILE A 19 -32.42 1.89 26.18
C ILE A 19 -33.29 0.74 26.63
N HIS A 20 -34.45 1.08 27.15
CA HIS A 20 -35.46 0.13 27.60
C HIS A 20 -36.61 0.13 26.60
N ALA A 21 -36.97 -1.04 26.11
CA ALA A 21 -38.17 -1.27 25.32
C ALA A 21 -38.91 -2.48 25.87
N VAL A 22 -40.22 -2.40 25.94
CA VAL A 22 -41.04 -3.39 26.64
C VAL A 22 -42.32 -3.67 25.84
N ASP A 23 -42.60 -4.94 25.65
CA ASP A 23 -43.94 -5.48 25.35
C ASP A 23 -44.49 -6.14 26.64
N ASN A 24 -45.78 -6.45 26.65
CA ASN A 24 -46.45 -7.15 27.77
C ASN A 24 -45.73 -8.46 28.13
N ASP A 25 -45.14 -9.13 27.13
CA ASP A 25 -44.51 -10.44 27.26
C ASP A 25 -42.98 -10.40 27.36
N VAL A 26 -42.34 -9.43 26.71
CA VAL A 26 -40.88 -9.43 26.47
C VAL A 26 -40.30 -8.05 26.74
N GLY A 27 -39.26 -7.99 27.57
CA GLY A 27 -38.44 -6.80 27.77
C GLY A 27 -37.14 -6.87 26.97
N LEU A 28 -36.68 -5.72 26.49
CA LEU A 28 -35.40 -5.50 25.82
C LEU A 28 -34.68 -4.34 26.52
N LEU A 29 -33.43 -4.57 26.89
CA LEU A 29 -32.53 -3.57 27.44
C LEU A 29 -31.23 -3.58 26.64
N VAL A 30 -30.90 -2.44 26.01
CA VAL A 30 -29.64 -2.24 25.29
C VAL A 30 -28.76 -1.27 26.08
N ARG A 31 -27.54 -1.70 26.40
CA ARG A 31 -26.58 -0.93 27.19
C ARG A 31 -25.28 -0.69 26.43
N HIS A 32 -24.77 0.53 26.49
CA HIS A 32 -23.44 0.88 25.99
C HIS A 32 -22.68 1.71 27.03
N GLY A 33 -21.36 1.51 27.10
CA GLY A 33 -20.49 2.16 28.08
C GLY A 33 -20.25 3.66 27.86
N SER A 34 -20.79 4.21 26.77
CA SER A 34 -20.68 5.62 26.39
C SER A 34 -22.02 6.10 25.80
N GLU A 35 -22.38 7.36 26.05
CA GLU A 35 -23.52 8.04 25.38
C GLU A 35 -23.25 8.33 23.92
N GLN A 36 -21.99 8.63 23.58
CA GLN A 36 -21.54 8.80 22.20
C GLN A 36 -20.80 7.55 21.74
N ILE A 37 -21.31 6.92 20.68
CA ILE A 37 -20.67 5.76 20.07
C ILE A 37 -19.81 6.26 18.92
N ALA A 38 -18.51 6.45 19.20
CA ALA A 38 -17.50 6.72 18.19
C ALA A 38 -17.07 5.40 17.55
N PHE A 39 -17.09 5.32 16.22
CA PHE A 39 -16.78 4.12 15.47
C PHE A 39 -15.30 4.02 15.08
N ASP A 40 -14.40 4.34 16.01
CA ASP A 40 -12.94 4.26 15.86
C ASP A 40 -12.38 2.84 16.08
N ARG A 41 -13.19 1.95 16.66
CA ARG A 41 -12.89 0.56 16.97
C ARG A 41 -14.17 -0.28 17.02
N ASP A 42 -14.01 -1.59 17.21
CA ASP A 42 -15.13 -2.47 17.48
C ASP A 42 -15.89 -2.01 18.73
N ASN A 43 -17.15 -1.63 18.55
CA ASN A 43 -18.04 -1.21 19.62
C ASN A 43 -18.85 -2.38 20.13
N ARG A 44 -18.99 -2.50 21.46
CA ARG A 44 -19.65 -3.62 22.11
C ARG A 44 -20.85 -3.13 22.91
N PHE A 45 -22.01 -3.65 22.58
CA PHE A 45 -23.27 -3.40 23.27
C PHE A 45 -23.66 -4.66 24.04
N TYR A 46 -24.21 -4.44 25.23
CA TYR A 46 -24.85 -5.50 26.01
C TYR A 46 -26.34 -5.43 25.75
N VAL A 47 -26.91 -6.55 25.33
CA VAL A 47 -28.34 -6.67 25.01
C VAL A 47 -28.93 -7.70 25.95
N GLU A 48 -29.79 -7.25 26.86
CA GLU A 48 -30.52 -8.09 27.79
C GLU A 48 -31.97 -8.24 27.33
N ILE A 49 -32.45 -9.47 27.30
CA ILE A 49 -33.81 -9.80 26.86
C ILE A 49 -34.46 -10.62 27.96
N SER A 50 -35.62 -10.16 28.44
CA SER A 50 -36.36 -10.79 29.53
C SER A 50 -37.72 -11.29 29.07
N ASN A 51 -38.12 -12.47 29.52
CA ASN A 51 -39.46 -13.01 29.35
C ASN A 51 -40.25 -12.77 30.63
N ARG A 52 -41.39 -12.11 30.51
CA ARG A 52 -42.26 -11.75 31.64
C ARG A 52 -43.42 -12.72 31.81
N THR A 53 -43.38 -13.83 31.06
CA THR A 53 -44.38 -14.88 31.08
C THR A 53 -43.74 -16.19 31.51
N SER A 54 -44.51 -17.05 32.15
CA SER A 54 -44.08 -18.38 32.58
C SER A 54 -43.86 -19.37 31.42
N SER A 55 -44.38 -19.08 30.23
CA SER A 55 -44.17 -19.90 29.03
C SER A 55 -42.84 -19.58 28.35
N PRO A 56 -42.02 -20.59 27.97
CA PRO A 56 -40.79 -20.34 27.21
C PRO A 56 -41.10 -19.78 25.83
N LYS A 57 -40.18 -18.98 25.27
CA LYS A 57 -40.31 -18.35 23.95
C LYS A 57 -39.08 -18.60 23.09
N ARG A 58 -39.29 -18.72 21.78
CA ARG A 58 -38.22 -18.76 20.78
C ARG A 58 -38.15 -17.43 20.05
N LEU A 59 -37.07 -16.70 20.24
CA LEU A 59 -36.90 -15.36 19.72
C LEU A 59 -35.71 -15.29 18.76
N GLU A 60 -35.75 -14.34 17.84
CA GLU A 60 -34.64 -13.96 16.98
C GLU A 60 -34.33 -12.48 17.19
N LEU A 61 -33.07 -12.18 17.46
CA LEU A 61 -32.55 -10.83 17.58
C LEU A 61 -32.03 -10.39 16.20
N ARG A 62 -32.46 -9.22 15.75
CA ARG A 62 -32.06 -8.63 14.47
C ARG A 62 -31.64 -7.18 14.66
N ILE A 63 -30.82 -6.71 13.74
CA ILE A 63 -30.35 -5.33 13.70
C ILE A 63 -30.92 -4.73 12.42
N GLU A 64 -31.63 -3.63 12.56
CA GLU A 64 -32.17 -2.89 11.42
C GLU A 64 -31.40 -1.58 11.26
N GLY A 65 -31.15 -1.17 10.02
CA GLY A 65 -30.41 0.06 9.69
C GLY A 65 -28.90 -0.12 9.49
N LEU A 66 -28.33 -1.27 9.88
CA LEU A 66 -26.93 -1.63 9.60
C LEU A 66 -26.85 -2.96 8.85
N ARG A 67 -25.83 -3.11 8.01
CA ARG A 67 -25.53 -4.38 7.32
C ARG A 67 -24.95 -5.41 8.30
N GLU A 68 -25.18 -6.69 8.04
CA GLU A 68 -24.58 -7.78 8.84
C GLU A 68 -23.04 -7.79 8.77
N SER A 69 -22.44 -7.26 7.69
CA SER A 69 -20.99 -7.04 7.58
C SER A 69 -20.44 -6.10 8.65
N VAL A 70 -21.26 -5.16 9.09
CA VAL A 70 -20.92 -4.11 10.07
C VAL A 70 -21.38 -4.49 11.47
N ALA A 71 -22.50 -5.21 11.59
CA ALA A 71 -23.14 -5.45 12.86
C ALA A 71 -23.38 -6.94 13.08
N THR A 72 -22.62 -7.53 14.01
CA THR A 72 -22.63 -8.96 14.30
C THR A 72 -23.14 -9.25 15.72
N LEU A 73 -23.99 -10.27 15.85
CA LEU A 73 -24.51 -10.74 17.13
C LEU A 73 -23.73 -11.99 17.58
N HIS A 74 -23.33 -12.04 18.84
CA HIS A 74 -22.64 -13.19 19.43
C HIS A 74 -23.32 -13.68 20.73
N PRO A 75 -23.35 -14.99 21.01
CA PRO A 75 -22.83 -16.09 20.17
C PRO A 75 -23.76 -16.50 19.01
N ASP A 76 -25.09 -16.32 19.14
CA ASP A 76 -26.08 -16.60 18.10
C ASP A 76 -27.22 -15.57 18.13
N LYS A 77 -27.83 -15.32 16.96
CA LYS A 77 -29.01 -14.45 16.82
C LYS A 77 -30.32 -15.07 17.32
N THR A 78 -30.37 -16.41 17.41
CA THR A 78 -31.52 -17.15 17.95
C THR A 78 -31.41 -17.32 19.46
N ILE A 79 -32.54 -17.19 20.15
CA ILE A 79 -32.62 -17.19 21.60
C ILE A 79 -33.78 -18.07 22.03
N ASP A 80 -33.46 -19.16 22.71
CA ASP A 80 -34.45 -19.91 23.49
C ASP A 80 -34.52 -19.29 24.88
N LEU A 81 -35.59 -18.54 25.15
CA LEU A 81 -35.78 -17.76 26.36
C LEU A 81 -36.71 -18.51 27.31
N PRO A 82 -36.24 -18.98 28.49
CA PRO A 82 -37.08 -19.69 29.43
C PRO A 82 -38.21 -18.80 29.99
N GLY A 83 -39.23 -19.43 30.57
CA GLY A 83 -40.28 -18.74 31.31
C GLY A 83 -39.70 -17.96 32.48
N ASP A 84 -40.17 -16.72 32.69
CA ASP A 84 -39.72 -15.80 33.74
C ASP A 84 -38.19 -15.59 33.77
N GLY A 85 -37.52 -15.81 32.64
CA GLY A 85 -36.07 -15.81 32.53
C GLY A 85 -35.52 -14.62 31.75
N THR A 86 -34.24 -14.36 31.95
CA THR A 86 -33.48 -13.32 31.26
C THR A 86 -32.27 -13.93 30.57
N VAL A 87 -31.95 -13.45 29.38
CA VAL A 87 -30.78 -13.85 28.61
C VAL A 87 -30.02 -12.61 28.15
N GLU A 88 -28.70 -12.65 28.31
CA GLU A 88 -27.79 -11.62 27.81
C GLU A 88 -27.15 -12.05 26.48
N ARG A 89 -26.96 -11.06 25.61
CA ARG A 89 -26.27 -11.18 24.32
C ARG A 89 -25.30 -10.01 24.16
N ARG A 90 -24.28 -10.23 23.33
CA ARG A 90 -23.35 -9.17 22.93
C ARG A 90 -23.58 -8.83 21.47
N LEU A 91 -23.80 -7.56 21.23
CA LEU A 91 -23.82 -6.98 19.89
C LEU A 91 -22.46 -6.33 19.65
N ILE A 92 -21.76 -6.76 18.60
CA ILE A 92 -20.48 -6.19 18.18
C ILE A 92 -20.70 -5.46 16.86
N LEU A 93 -20.49 -4.15 16.89
CA LEU A 93 -20.43 -3.32 15.69
C LEU A 93 -18.96 -3.21 15.26
N ARG A 94 -18.62 -3.80 14.11
CA ARG A 94 -17.27 -3.82 13.52
C ARG A 94 -17.09 -2.66 12.56
N CYS A 95 -15.97 -1.97 12.72
CA CYS A 95 -15.53 -0.94 11.78
C CYS A 95 -14.59 -1.56 10.75
N THR A 96 -14.92 -1.45 9.47
CA THR A 96 -14.01 -1.82 8.37
C THR A 96 -13.52 -0.54 7.67
N ALA A 97 -12.55 -0.66 6.76
CA ALA A 97 -12.00 0.50 6.06
C ALA A 97 -13.02 1.24 5.16
N THR A 98 -13.97 0.51 4.57
CA THR A 98 -14.93 1.03 3.56
C THR A 98 -16.39 0.99 4.01
N GLU A 99 -16.72 0.22 5.06
CA GLU A 99 -18.05 0.13 5.64
C GLU A 99 -18.01 0.20 7.17
N PRO A 100 -19.00 0.83 7.82
CA PRO A 100 -20.13 1.60 7.25
C PRO A 100 -19.69 3.00 6.75
N MET A 101 -20.55 3.67 5.98
CA MET A 101 -20.28 5.03 5.50
C MET A 101 -20.10 6.02 6.66
N ALA A 102 -19.19 6.98 6.48
CA ALA A 102 -18.95 8.05 7.44
C ALA A 102 -20.24 8.84 7.75
N GLY A 103 -20.33 9.37 8.97
CA GLY A 103 -21.46 10.18 9.43
C GLY A 103 -22.45 9.42 10.34
N PRO A 104 -23.61 10.03 10.63
CA PRO A 104 -24.60 9.48 11.55
C PRO A 104 -25.37 8.33 10.91
N ASN A 105 -25.19 7.12 11.43
CA ASN A 105 -25.88 5.94 10.96
C ASN A 105 -26.89 5.47 12.02
N PRO A 106 -28.20 5.58 11.74
CA PRO A 106 -29.21 5.14 12.67
C PRO A 106 -29.42 3.62 12.61
N PHE A 107 -29.66 2.99 13.75
CA PHE A 107 -29.99 1.57 13.81
C PHE A 107 -30.92 1.23 14.97
N ARG A 108 -31.52 0.04 14.93
CA ARG A 108 -32.38 -0.49 15.99
C ARG A 108 -32.07 -1.94 16.25
N VAL A 109 -32.28 -2.36 17.49
CA VAL A 109 -32.26 -3.77 17.89
C VAL A 109 -33.71 -4.25 17.96
N VAL A 110 -34.04 -5.26 17.18
CA VAL A 110 -35.40 -5.79 17.04
C VAL A 110 -35.44 -7.23 17.51
N VAL A 111 -36.41 -7.55 18.35
CA VAL A 111 -36.66 -8.92 18.83
C VAL A 111 -37.93 -9.42 18.15
N THR A 112 -37.80 -10.50 17.39
CA THR A 112 -38.89 -11.12 16.65
C THR A 112 -39.19 -12.48 17.26
N ASP A 113 -40.46 -12.84 17.34
CA ASP A 113 -40.90 -14.18 17.69
C ASP A 113 -40.60 -15.11 16.50
N ARG A 114 -39.79 -16.15 16.71
CA ARG A 114 -39.27 -16.99 15.62
C ARG A 114 -40.37 -17.85 14.98
N ASP A 115 -41.32 -18.31 15.79
CA ASP A 115 -42.36 -19.22 15.34
C ASP A 115 -43.44 -18.48 14.53
N THR A 116 -43.71 -17.22 14.88
CA THR A 116 -44.74 -16.40 14.23
C THR A 116 -44.21 -15.33 13.27
N GLY A 117 -42.92 -15.01 13.34
CA GLY A 117 -42.29 -13.91 12.60
C GLY A 117 -42.72 -12.52 13.08
N ARG A 118 -43.48 -12.41 14.17
CA ARG A 118 -44.01 -11.14 14.67
C ARG A 118 -42.96 -10.39 15.48
N VAL A 119 -42.75 -9.11 15.20
CA VAL A 119 -41.95 -8.22 16.04
C VAL A 119 -42.61 -8.12 17.42
N ARG A 120 -41.86 -8.48 18.47
CA ARG A 120 -42.30 -8.39 19.86
C ARG A 120 -41.92 -7.05 20.45
N VAL A 121 -40.65 -6.70 20.35
CA VAL A 121 -40.10 -5.47 20.92
C VAL A 121 -38.99 -4.93 20.03
N GLN A 122 -38.88 -3.61 19.95
CA GLN A 122 -37.84 -2.92 19.21
C GLN A 122 -37.27 -1.80 20.08
N SER A 123 -35.96 -1.62 20.05
CA SER A 123 -35.32 -0.49 20.72
C SER A 123 -35.72 0.84 20.08
N GLU A 124 -35.51 1.93 20.80
CA GLU A 124 -35.44 3.25 20.17
C GLU A 124 -34.33 3.32 19.12
N GLN A 125 -34.39 4.35 18.27
CA GLN A 125 -33.41 4.57 17.22
C GLN A 125 -32.08 5.02 17.83
N LEU A 126 -31.11 4.12 17.82
CA LEU A 126 -29.73 4.38 18.17
C LEU A 126 -29.04 5.12 17.03
N ARG A 127 -28.09 6.00 17.35
CA ARG A 127 -27.23 6.67 16.36
C ARG A 127 -25.79 6.38 16.70
N VAL A 128 -25.04 5.91 15.71
CA VAL A 128 -23.59 5.81 15.76
C VAL A 128 -23.01 6.85 14.83
N THR A 129 -21.97 7.56 15.28
CA THR A 129 -21.20 8.45 14.41
C THR A 129 -19.96 7.72 13.95
N ILE A 130 -19.88 7.45 12.65
CA ILE A 130 -18.71 6.84 12.05
C ILE A 130 -17.75 7.94 11.60
N PRO A 131 -16.51 7.98 12.11
CA PRO A 131 -15.54 8.96 11.67
C PRO A 131 -15.21 8.76 10.19
N ALA A 132 -15.05 9.86 9.47
CA ALA A 132 -14.57 9.82 8.10
C ALA A 132 -13.10 9.40 8.09
N ASN A 133 -12.79 8.39 7.29
CA ASN A 133 -11.44 7.96 7.00
C ASN A 133 -11.19 8.20 5.51
N ALA A 134 -10.43 9.26 5.21
CA ALA A 134 -10.12 9.66 3.84
C ALA A 134 -8.89 8.88 3.34
N VAL A 135 -9.13 7.88 2.50
CA VAL A 135 -8.05 7.07 1.90
C VAL A 135 -8.23 7.03 0.40
N VAL A 136 -7.29 7.62 -0.34
CA VAL A 136 -7.24 7.55 -1.80
C VAL A 136 -6.04 6.73 -2.21
N ALA A 137 -6.28 5.63 -2.91
CA ALA A 137 -5.23 4.95 -3.67
C ALA A 137 -5.17 5.53 -5.08
N SER A 138 -3.97 5.60 -5.63
CA SER A 138 -3.76 6.09 -6.99
C SER A 138 -2.76 5.21 -7.73
N GLN A 139 -3.03 4.97 -9.01
CA GLN A 139 -2.21 4.12 -9.87
C GLN A 139 -2.11 4.73 -11.26
N LEU A 140 -0.90 4.80 -11.80
CA LEU A 140 -0.68 5.26 -13.16
C LEU A 140 -0.54 4.06 -14.11
N ILE A 141 -1.42 3.98 -15.10
CA ILE A 141 -1.49 2.87 -16.05
C ILE A 141 -1.08 3.36 -17.43
N LEU A 142 0.04 2.83 -17.96
CA LEU A 142 0.44 3.09 -19.35
C LEU A 142 -0.09 1.99 -20.26
N GLY A 143 -0.80 2.39 -21.32
CA GLY A 143 -1.30 1.46 -22.34
C GLY A 143 -0.21 0.85 -23.20
N SER A 144 1.00 1.42 -23.19
CA SER A 144 2.13 0.96 -24.00
C SER A 144 3.45 1.08 -23.24
N ARG A 145 4.40 0.23 -23.60
CA ARG A 145 5.80 0.33 -23.17
C ARG A 145 6.41 1.65 -23.64
N VAL A 146 7.18 2.32 -22.78
CA VAL A 146 7.95 3.52 -23.13
C VAL A 146 9.33 3.09 -23.62
N SER A 147 9.59 3.26 -24.92
CA SER A 147 10.85 2.85 -25.54
C SER A 147 11.49 3.94 -26.40
N SER A 148 10.87 5.11 -26.50
CA SER A 148 11.44 6.24 -27.23
C SER A 148 11.05 7.54 -26.55
N ALA A 149 11.74 8.62 -26.92
CA ALA A 149 11.35 9.97 -26.57
C ALA A 149 9.95 10.30 -27.12
N GLY A 150 9.28 11.27 -26.50
CA GLY A 150 8.03 11.84 -26.97
C GLY A 150 6.86 11.63 -26.01
N THR A 151 5.69 12.03 -26.46
CA THR A 151 4.48 12.10 -25.63
C THR A 151 3.70 10.79 -25.65
N TYR A 152 3.37 10.30 -24.45
CA TYR A 152 2.57 9.11 -24.21
C TYR A 152 1.34 9.47 -23.40
N THR A 153 0.24 8.77 -23.66
CA THR A 153 -0.98 8.89 -22.86
C THR A 153 -1.03 7.76 -21.83
N ALA A 154 -1.18 8.13 -20.56
CA ALA A 154 -1.45 7.25 -19.43
C ALA A 154 -2.85 7.50 -18.87
N SER A 155 -3.40 6.52 -18.15
CA SER A 155 -4.61 6.68 -17.35
C SER A 155 -4.22 6.70 -15.87
N LEU A 156 -4.57 7.77 -15.15
CA LEU A 156 -4.44 7.85 -13.70
C LEU A 156 -5.75 7.33 -13.09
N GLU A 157 -5.69 6.13 -12.51
CA GLU A 157 -6.79 5.53 -11.77
C GLU A 157 -6.73 6.00 -10.30
N LEU A 158 -7.82 6.58 -9.82
CA LEU A 158 -8.02 7.00 -8.43
C LEU A 158 -9.09 6.12 -7.81
N THR A 159 -8.80 5.52 -6.65
CA THR A 159 -9.74 4.68 -5.91
C THR A 159 -9.94 5.21 -4.50
N ASN A 160 -11.19 5.47 -4.12
CA ASN A 160 -11.52 5.81 -2.74
C ASN A 160 -11.64 4.52 -1.90
N ASN A 161 -10.60 4.23 -1.13
CA ASN A 161 -10.53 3.11 -0.20
C ASN A 161 -11.04 3.49 1.21
N GLY A 162 -11.47 4.73 1.39
CA GLY A 162 -12.08 5.24 2.61
C GLY A 162 -13.57 4.90 2.72
N ASN A 163 -14.19 5.43 3.77
CA ASN A 163 -15.62 5.23 4.08
C ASN A 163 -16.47 6.50 3.89
N GLY A 164 -15.86 7.63 3.51
CA GLY A 164 -16.55 8.89 3.19
C GLY A 164 -16.52 9.21 1.70
N GLU A 165 -17.43 10.06 1.23
CA GLU A 165 -17.29 10.69 -0.09
C GLU A 165 -16.06 11.59 -0.09
N LEU A 166 -15.25 11.50 -1.14
CA LEU A 166 -14.05 12.31 -1.29
C LEU A 166 -14.18 13.17 -2.55
N HIS A 167 -13.92 14.46 -2.40
CA HIS A 167 -13.72 15.37 -3.51
C HIS A 167 -12.22 15.50 -3.74
N VAL A 168 -11.74 14.95 -4.85
CA VAL A 168 -10.30 14.84 -5.11
C VAL A 168 -9.91 15.56 -6.39
N ARG A 169 -8.71 16.10 -6.46
CA ARG A 169 -8.15 16.70 -7.66
C ARG A 169 -6.70 16.25 -7.83
N PRO A 170 -6.38 15.53 -8.91
CA PRO A 170 -4.99 15.22 -9.21
C PRO A 170 -4.28 16.51 -9.68
N ARG A 171 -3.03 16.70 -9.26
CA ARG A 171 -2.19 17.87 -9.57
C ARG A 171 -0.77 17.44 -9.87
N VAL A 172 -0.08 18.20 -10.72
CA VAL A 172 1.37 18.04 -10.90
C VAL A 172 2.07 18.75 -9.75
N HIS A 173 2.92 18.02 -9.03
CA HIS A 173 3.58 18.47 -7.82
C HIS A 173 4.81 19.33 -8.15
N GLU A 174 4.98 20.47 -7.47
CA GLU A 174 6.04 21.44 -7.79
C GLU A 174 7.35 21.19 -7.05
N LEU A 175 7.35 20.49 -5.91
CA LEU A 175 8.51 20.42 -5.01
C LEU A 175 9.66 19.48 -5.45
N PHE A 176 9.59 18.85 -6.62
CA PHE A 176 10.60 17.87 -7.09
C PHE A 176 11.55 18.39 -8.17
N GLU A 177 11.58 19.70 -8.42
CA GLU A 177 12.58 20.28 -9.32
C GLU A 177 14.00 19.85 -8.90
N ASP A 178 14.78 19.35 -9.86
CA ASP A 178 16.19 18.91 -9.74
C ASP A 178 16.50 17.50 -9.21
N THR A 179 15.52 16.60 -9.06
CA THR A 179 15.83 15.18 -8.84
C THR A 179 16.02 14.42 -10.16
N ALA A 180 17.17 13.76 -10.32
CA ALA A 180 17.54 13.13 -11.59
C ALA A 180 16.49 12.15 -12.12
N ASP A 181 15.81 11.39 -11.26
CA ASP A 181 14.86 10.36 -11.69
C ASP A 181 13.40 10.84 -11.69
N VAL A 182 13.15 12.13 -11.52
CA VAL A 182 11.81 12.72 -11.58
C VAL A 182 11.62 13.46 -12.90
N LEU A 183 10.47 13.24 -13.55
CA LEU A 183 10.13 13.99 -14.75
C LEU A 183 9.90 15.47 -14.42
N PRO A 184 10.35 16.40 -15.28
CA PRO A 184 10.07 17.81 -15.08
C PRO A 184 8.55 18.07 -15.15
N LYS A 185 8.07 19.07 -14.42
CA LYS A 185 6.64 19.41 -14.36
C LYS A 185 6.04 19.65 -15.74
N GLU A 186 6.80 20.28 -16.63
CA GLU A 186 6.39 20.63 -18.00
C GLU A 186 6.20 19.38 -18.88
N ALA A 187 6.84 18.26 -18.52
CA ALA A 187 6.66 16.98 -19.19
C ALA A 187 5.35 16.29 -18.83
N VAL A 188 4.62 16.76 -17.80
CA VAL A 188 3.36 16.14 -17.38
C VAL A 188 2.19 17.09 -17.62
N ARG A 189 1.25 16.69 -18.47
CA ARG A 189 0.00 17.43 -18.68
C ARG A 189 -1.17 16.63 -18.13
N LEU A 190 -1.84 17.23 -17.16
CA LEU A 190 -2.92 16.62 -16.40
C LEU A 190 -4.08 17.61 -16.31
N ARG A 191 -5.31 17.13 -16.52
CA ARG A 191 -6.51 17.95 -16.27
C ARG A 191 -6.83 17.93 -14.77
N GLY A 192 -6.59 19.05 -14.10
CA GLY A 192 -6.87 19.23 -12.67
C GLY A 192 -8.34 19.53 -12.38
N GLU A 193 -9.26 18.70 -12.86
CA GLU A 193 -10.68 18.81 -12.51
C GLU A 193 -10.96 18.13 -11.17
N TRP A 194 -11.94 18.65 -10.42
CA TRP A 194 -12.42 18.01 -9.20
C TRP A 194 -13.27 16.80 -9.55
N LEU A 195 -13.01 15.68 -8.89
CA LEU A 195 -13.66 14.40 -9.06
C LEU A 195 -14.33 13.99 -7.76
N ASN A 196 -15.59 13.58 -7.83
CA ASN A 196 -16.30 13.04 -6.69
C ASN A 196 -16.13 11.52 -6.67
N LEU A 197 -15.47 11.01 -5.63
CA LEU A 197 -15.24 9.60 -5.41
C LEU A 197 -16.07 9.10 -4.23
N LEU A 198 -17.12 8.34 -4.53
CA LEU A 198 -17.86 7.61 -3.50
C LEU A 198 -17.01 6.44 -2.94
N PRO A 199 -17.25 5.98 -1.70
CA PRO A 199 -16.55 4.84 -1.11
C PRO A 199 -16.53 3.61 -2.03
N GLY A 200 -15.35 3.02 -2.22
CA GLY A 200 -15.11 1.87 -3.08
C GLY A 200 -15.25 2.13 -4.59
N LYS A 201 -15.50 3.37 -5.01
CA LYS A 201 -15.56 3.75 -6.43
C LYS A 201 -14.20 4.18 -6.96
N ARG A 202 -14.09 4.06 -8.28
CA ARG A 202 -12.90 4.39 -9.06
C ARG A 202 -13.24 5.50 -10.05
N ALA A 203 -12.29 6.39 -10.30
CA ALA A 203 -12.32 7.32 -11.42
C ALA A 203 -11.00 7.26 -12.17
N GLU A 204 -11.06 7.52 -13.47
CA GLU A 204 -9.89 7.55 -14.34
C GLU A 204 -9.76 8.94 -14.94
N THR A 205 -8.54 9.47 -14.94
CA THR A 205 -8.21 10.74 -15.59
C THR A 205 -7.04 10.53 -16.56
N PRO A 206 -7.14 11.01 -17.82
CA PRO A 206 -6.04 10.92 -18.76
C PRO A 206 -4.90 11.84 -18.35
N VAL A 207 -3.67 11.35 -18.53
CA VAL A 207 -2.42 12.08 -18.29
C VAL A 207 -1.55 11.98 -19.54
N GLU A 208 -1.06 13.09 -20.05
CA GLU A 208 -0.02 13.08 -21.08
C GLU A 208 1.35 13.25 -20.42
N ILE A 209 2.30 12.42 -20.82
CA ILE A 209 3.64 12.37 -20.25
C ILE A 209 4.65 12.42 -21.40
N ASP A 210 5.52 13.43 -21.41
CA ASP A 210 6.56 13.63 -22.39
C ASP A 210 7.89 13.07 -21.88
N PHE A 211 8.34 11.96 -22.47
CA PHE A 211 9.58 11.34 -22.06
C PHE A 211 10.77 11.94 -22.81
N PRO A 212 11.89 12.19 -22.12
CA PRO A 212 13.11 12.68 -22.75
C PRO A 212 13.73 11.60 -23.64
N ASN A 213 14.83 11.99 -24.30
CA ASN A 213 15.60 11.09 -25.16
C ASN A 213 15.98 9.80 -24.44
N GLN A 214 15.80 8.69 -25.16
CA GLN A 214 16.13 7.36 -24.67
C GLN A 214 17.63 7.25 -24.39
N GLU A 215 17.98 6.66 -23.25
CA GLU A 215 19.37 6.37 -22.89
C GLU A 215 19.79 4.94 -23.30
N TRP A 216 21.06 4.61 -23.16
CA TRP A 216 21.55 3.26 -23.44
C TRP A 216 21.01 2.21 -22.47
N ALA A 217 20.88 2.57 -21.19
CA ALA A 217 20.34 1.73 -20.13
C ALA A 217 18.85 2.04 -19.89
N ASP A 218 18.16 1.09 -19.26
CA ASP A 218 16.79 1.32 -18.78
C ASP A 218 16.83 2.39 -17.68
N ARG A 219 15.85 3.29 -17.70
CA ARG A 219 15.70 4.37 -16.72
C ARG A 219 14.29 4.37 -16.17
N THR A 220 14.18 4.45 -14.85
CA THR A 220 12.88 4.58 -14.18
C THR A 220 12.63 6.04 -13.87
N TRP A 221 11.47 6.52 -14.31
CA TRP A 221 11.01 7.89 -14.12
C TRP A 221 9.90 7.92 -13.10
N THR A 222 10.05 8.74 -12.08
CA THR A 222 8.96 9.10 -11.17
C THR A 222 8.15 10.24 -11.80
N VAL A 223 6.85 10.03 -11.97
CA VAL A 223 5.94 11.06 -12.48
C VAL A 223 5.45 11.92 -11.31
N PRO A 224 5.70 13.24 -11.30
CA PRO A 224 5.39 14.11 -10.16
C PRO A 224 3.89 14.45 -10.07
N ILE A 225 3.03 13.47 -9.78
CA ILE A 225 1.59 13.70 -9.54
C ILE A 225 1.29 13.50 -8.07
N SER A 226 0.50 14.42 -7.51
CA SER A 226 -0.06 14.39 -6.15
C SER A 226 -1.57 14.48 -6.22
N ILE A 227 -2.26 13.96 -5.19
CA ILE A 227 -3.71 14.03 -5.09
C ILE A 227 -4.08 15.03 -3.98
N GLU A 228 -4.82 16.08 -4.35
CA GLU A 228 -5.42 16.98 -3.40
C GLU A 228 -6.81 16.45 -3.01
N VAL A 229 -7.16 16.52 -1.73
CA VAL A 229 -8.48 16.12 -1.21
C VAL A 229 -9.10 17.35 -0.56
N GLU A 230 -10.33 17.70 -0.94
CA GLU A 230 -11.07 18.84 -0.37
C GLU A 230 -11.24 18.65 1.16
N ASP A 231 -11.12 19.73 1.93
CA ASP A 231 -11.21 19.77 3.41
C ASP A 231 -10.16 18.98 4.21
N HIS A 232 -9.20 18.34 3.54
CA HIS A 232 -8.04 17.74 4.18
C HIS A 232 -6.77 18.44 3.71
N GLU A 233 -5.87 18.75 4.64
CA GLU A 233 -4.50 19.19 4.31
C GLU A 233 -3.89 18.09 3.42
N SER A 234 -3.70 18.39 2.13
CA SER A 234 -3.22 17.50 1.05
C SER A 234 -2.73 16.13 1.53
N VAL A 235 -3.60 15.12 1.48
CA VAL A 235 -3.26 13.76 1.90
C VAL A 235 -2.36 13.14 0.83
N GLY A 236 -1.05 13.28 0.99
CA GLY A 236 -0.04 12.55 0.21
C GLY A 236 0.87 13.45 -0.62
N GLY A 237 2.12 13.59 -0.15
CA GLY A 237 3.25 13.80 -1.05
C GLY A 237 3.35 12.64 -2.04
N ALA A 238 3.89 12.90 -3.24
CA ALA A 238 4.17 11.98 -4.34
C ALA A 238 3.57 10.55 -4.23
N LEU A 239 2.62 10.21 -5.11
CA LEU A 239 2.18 8.84 -5.45
C LEU A 239 3.06 7.74 -4.82
N ASP A 240 2.70 7.27 -3.62
CA ASP A 240 3.62 6.52 -2.75
C ASP A 240 4.12 5.19 -3.36
N ASP A 241 3.44 4.57 -4.34
CA ASP A 241 3.89 3.29 -4.94
C ASP A 241 3.50 3.09 -6.43
N GLY A 242 3.03 4.13 -7.13
CA GLY A 242 2.38 3.98 -8.45
C GLY A 242 2.78 4.97 -9.55
N SER A 243 3.79 5.82 -9.29
CA SER A 243 4.25 6.86 -10.23
C SER A 243 5.47 6.48 -11.04
N GLU A 244 6.08 5.33 -10.78
CA GLU A 244 7.31 4.92 -11.45
C GLU A 244 7.02 4.28 -12.82
N ILE A 245 7.67 4.79 -13.86
CA ILE A 245 7.58 4.28 -15.22
C ILE A 245 8.99 3.99 -15.72
N THR A 246 9.24 2.74 -16.11
CA THR A 246 10.49 2.38 -16.77
C THR A 246 10.45 2.73 -18.26
N GLN A 247 11.28 3.69 -18.66
CA GLN A 247 11.68 3.91 -20.04
C GLN A 247 12.82 2.96 -20.36
N TYR A 248 12.61 2.08 -21.32
CA TYR A 248 13.61 1.09 -21.67
C TYR A 248 14.70 1.70 -22.54
N GLY A 249 15.95 1.28 -22.33
CA GLY A 249 17.11 1.80 -23.03
C GLY A 249 17.30 1.21 -24.43
N VAL A 250 18.13 1.87 -25.22
CA VAL A 250 18.48 1.49 -26.60
C VAL A 250 19.03 0.07 -26.67
N SER A 251 19.76 -0.37 -25.64
CA SER A 251 20.33 -1.73 -25.57
C SER A 251 19.26 -2.82 -25.49
N ALA A 252 18.17 -2.59 -24.75
CA ALA A 252 17.06 -3.53 -24.65
C ALA A 252 16.33 -3.68 -25.99
N ASP A 253 16.18 -2.60 -26.74
CA ASP A 253 15.56 -2.62 -28.07
C ASP A 253 16.50 -3.20 -29.14
N LEU A 254 17.80 -2.96 -29.05
CA LEU A 254 18.83 -3.62 -29.87
C LEU A 254 18.84 -5.13 -29.63
N GLY A 255 18.78 -5.58 -28.38
CA GLY A 255 18.71 -6.99 -28.03
C GLY A 255 17.46 -7.68 -28.61
N ARG A 256 16.31 -6.98 -28.61
CA ARG A 256 15.07 -7.52 -29.22
C ARG A 256 15.12 -7.52 -30.73
N THR A 257 15.59 -6.45 -31.35
CA THR A 257 15.70 -6.37 -32.81
C THR A 257 16.69 -7.40 -33.32
N THR A 258 17.83 -7.62 -32.65
CA THR A 258 18.75 -8.72 -32.97
C THR A 258 18.15 -10.09 -32.71
N ALA A 259 17.38 -10.29 -31.63
CA ALA A 259 16.67 -11.56 -31.41
C ALA A 259 15.58 -11.82 -32.46
N ASP A 260 14.83 -10.81 -32.88
CA ASP A 260 13.81 -10.93 -33.94
C ASP A 260 14.47 -11.14 -35.30
N LEU A 261 15.58 -10.45 -35.59
CA LEU A 261 16.43 -10.73 -36.75
C LEU A 261 16.90 -12.19 -36.73
N ALA A 262 17.45 -12.66 -35.61
CA ALA A 262 17.95 -14.02 -35.46
C ALA A 262 16.84 -15.06 -35.63
N ARG A 263 15.61 -14.80 -35.15
CA ARG A 263 14.44 -15.65 -35.40
C ARG A 263 14.03 -15.64 -36.87
N ARG A 264 13.96 -14.47 -37.51
CA ARG A 264 13.64 -14.34 -38.94
C ARG A 264 14.68 -15.05 -39.79
N PHE A 265 15.97 -14.87 -39.50
CA PHE A 265 17.06 -15.60 -40.16
C PHE A 265 17.04 -17.10 -39.86
N GLY A 266 16.72 -17.52 -38.63
CA GLY A 266 16.53 -18.93 -38.27
C GLY A 266 15.32 -19.58 -38.97
N SER A 267 14.30 -18.79 -39.32
CA SER A 267 13.19 -19.23 -40.17
C SER A 267 13.59 -19.31 -41.65
N TRP A 268 14.44 -18.39 -42.13
CA TRP A 268 14.91 -18.35 -43.51
C TRP A 268 15.94 -19.45 -43.83
N ASN A 269 16.79 -19.79 -42.85
CA ASN A 269 17.78 -20.87 -42.93
C ASN A 269 17.15 -22.28 -43.01
N ARG A 270 15.82 -22.38 -42.83
CA ARG A 270 15.08 -23.63 -43.05
C ARG A 270 14.69 -23.88 -44.51
N HIS A 271 14.84 -22.92 -45.44
CA HIS A 271 14.35 -23.10 -46.82
C HIS A 271 15.35 -22.93 -47.97
N HIS A 272 16.52 -22.27 -47.84
CA HIS A 272 17.54 -22.31 -48.92
C HIS A 272 18.99 -22.10 -48.46
N HIS A 273 19.88 -22.96 -48.97
CA HIS A 273 21.36 -22.96 -48.96
C HIS A 273 22.09 -22.47 -47.70
N ARG A 274 22.45 -23.45 -46.84
CA ARG A 274 23.25 -23.34 -45.59
C ARG A 274 24.55 -22.50 -45.67
N VAL A 275 25.11 -22.26 -46.85
CA VAL A 275 26.42 -21.60 -47.00
C VAL A 275 26.30 -20.07 -47.15
N ARG A 276 25.20 -19.54 -47.68
CA ARG A 276 25.01 -18.08 -47.85
C ARG A 276 24.53 -17.40 -46.56
N GLY A 277 23.75 -18.10 -45.73
CA GLY A 277 23.27 -17.58 -44.45
C GLY A 277 24.40 -17.26 -43.46
N ILE A 278 25.45 -18.09 -43.43
CA ILE A 278 26.61 -17.90 -42.53
C ILE A 278 27.42 -16.66 -42.93
N TRP A 279 27.61 -16.41 -44.23
CA TRP A 279 28.32 -15.22 -44.71
C TRP A 279 27.58 -13.92 -44.43
N ILE A 280 26.25 -13.90 -44.60
CA ILE A 280 25.43 -12.72 -44.29
C ILE A 280 25.44 -12.43 -42.79
N LEU A 281 25.39 -13.48 -41.95
CA LEU A 281 25.52 -13.34 -40.49
C LEU A 281 26.90 -12.83 -40.07
N GLY A 282 27.96 -13.35 -40.67
CA GLY A 282 29.33 -12.90 -40.44
C GLY A 282 29.53 -11.43 -40.82
N CYS A 283 29.09 -11.02 -42.01
CA CYS A 283 29.18 -9.63 -42.45
C CYS A 283 28.30 -8.68 -41.63
N GLY A 284 27.09 -9.10 -41.24
CA GLY A 284 26.20 -8.32 -40.39
C GLY A 284 26.77 -8.09 -38.98
N LEU A 285 27.33 -9.14 -38.37
CA LEU A 285 28.01 -9.03 -37.07
C LEU A 285 29.24 -8.13 -37.17
N LEU A 286 30.03 -8.27 -38.24
CA LEU A 286 31.22 -7.44 -38.48
C LEU A 286 30.83 -5.96 -38.61
N LEU A 287 29.80 -5.64 -39.40
CA LEU A 287 29.32 -4.26 -39.56
C LEU A 287 28.79 -3.68 -38.25
N LEU A 288 28.11 -4.47 -37.42
CA LEU A 288 27.57 -4.04 -36.13
C LEU A 288 28.69 -3.76 -35.12
N ILE A 289 29.71 -4.61 -35.06
CA ILE A 289 30.91 -4.38 -34.23
C ILE A 289 31.69 -3.15 -34.73
N THR A 290 31.80 -2.98 -36.04
CA THR A 290 32.53 -1.84 -36.63
C THR A 290 31.78 -0.53 -36.39
N GLY A 291 30.45 -0.52 -36.51
CA GLY A 291 29.60 0.63 -36.21
C GLY A 291 29.65 1.05 -34.74
N LEU A 292 29.62 0.08 -33.81
CA LEU A 292 29.77 0.34 -32.36
C LEU A 292 31.10 1.02 -32.04
N ARG A 293 32.21 0.62 -32.69
CA ARG A 293 33.53 1.23 -32.46
C ARG A 293 33.70 2.62 -33.08
N VAL A 294 33.08 2.88 -34.22
CA VAL A 294 33.13 4.21 -34.85
C VAL A 294 32.23 5.20 -34.09
N GLY A 295 31.05 4.78 -33.63
CA GLY A 295 30.17 5.62 -32.83
C GLY A 295 30.79 6.09 -31.50
N SER A 296 31.56 5.22 -30.83
CA SER A 296 32.30 5.59 -29.61
C SER A 296 33.46 6.55 -29.82
N ALA A 297 33.97 6.69 -31.04
CA ALA A 297 35.11 7.56 -31.35
C ALA A 297 34.69 8.96 -31.85
N VAL A 298 33.50 9.08 -32.43
CA VAL A 298 32.94 10.38 -32.86
C VAL A 298 32.33 11.15 -31.68
N ALA A 299 31.77 10.46 -30.68
CA ALA A 299 31.28 11.11 -29.46
C ALA A 299 32.41 11.71 -28.57
N SER A 300 33.68 11.40 -28.85
CA SER A 300 34.83 11.91 -28.09
C SER A 300 35.63 13.00 -28.82
N SER A 301 35.19 13.49 -30.00
CA SER A 301 36.00 14.43 -30.81
C SER A 301 35.39 15.82 -31.04
N ASP A 302 34.15 16.11 -30.64
CA ASP A 302 33.59 17.47 -30.70
C ASP A 302 33.43 18.09 -29.31
N ALA A 303 34.55 18.55 -28.75
CA ALA A 303 34.54 19.47 -27.61
C ALA A 303 35.77 20.38 -27.66
N GLU A 304 35.84 21.31 -28.62
CA GLU A 304 36.78 22.43 -28.51
C GLU A 304 36.25 23.73 -29.17
N SER A 305 36.33 24.82 -28.40
CA SER A 305 36.07 26.26 -28.69
C SER A 305 34.64 26.82 -28.60
N ALA A 306 34.30 27.51 -27.49
CA ALA A 306 34.65 28.94 -27.27
C ALA A 306 34.12 29.55 -25.95
N ALA A 307 35.04 30.20 -25.20
CA ALA A 307 34.91 31.40 -24.35
C ALA A 307 34.14 31.45 -22.98
N ALA A 308 34.93 31.27 -21.89
CA ALA A 308 35.11 32.14 -20.69
C ALA A 308 33.98 32.32 -19.62
N PRO A 309 34.28 32.77 -18.37
CA PRO A 309 34.15 31.95 -17.17
C PRO A 309 33.17 32.49 -16.11
N ARG A 310 32.43 31.62 -15.42
CA ARG A 310 31.92 31.90 -14.05
C ARG A 310 32.07 30.70 -13.14
N THR A 311 32.80 30.95 -12.07
CA THR A 311 33.16 30.08 -10.97
C THR A 311 31.91 29.62 -10.22
N ALA A 312 31.54 28.35 -10.39
CA ALA A 312 30.91 27.53 -9.38
C ALA A 312 31.45 26.12 -9.63
N SER A 313 32.21 25.59 -8.68
CA SER A 313 32.83 24.27 -8.78
C SER A 313 31.78 23.21 -9.14
N PRO A 314 31.91 22.51 -10.28
CA PRO A 314 31.09 21.35 -10.53
C PRO A 314 31.61 20.21 -9.67
N THR A 315 30.81 19.76 -8.70
CA THR A 315 30.95 18.43 -8.14
C THR A 315 30.72 17.46 -9.29
N SER A 316 31.77 16.74 -9.71
CA SER A 316 31.72 15.78 -10.80
C SER A 316 30.52 14.86 -10.68
N ALA A 317 29.62 14.91 -11.66
CA ALA A 317 28.66 13.85 -11.91
C ALA A 317 29.45 12.63 -12.40
N VAL A 318 29.80 11.77 -11.45
CA VAL A 318 30.38 10.45 -11.70
C VAL A 318 29.33 9.66 -12.47
N GLY A 319 29.64 9.31 -13.73
CA GLY A 319 28.93 8.24 -14.41
C GLY A 319 28.97 7.01 -13.52
N ALA A 320 27.81 6.51 -13.11
CA ALA A 320 27.70 5.29 -12.34
C ALA A 320 28.10 4.11 -13.24
N ALA A 321 29.40 3.88 -13.35
CA ALA A 321 29.93 2.57 -13.65
C ALA A 321 29.28 1.56 -12.70
N PRO A 322 29.04 0.31 -13.13
CA PRO A 322 28.61 -0.74 -12.20
C PRO A 322 29.57 -0.72 -11.02
N SER A 323 29.04 -0.43 -9.83
CA SER A 323 29.83 -0.30 -8.62
C SER A 323 30.55 -1.63 -8.43
N THR A 324 31.86 -1.67 -8.71
CA THR A 324 32.73 -2.82 -8.39
C THR A 324 32.90 -3.01 -6.89
N THR A 325 32.22 -2.18 -6.10
CA THR A 325 32.20 -2.22 -4.65
C THR A 325 31.49 -3.48 -4.21
N LYS A 326 32.25 -4.41 -3.63
CA LYS A 326 31.70 -5.63 -3.06
C LYS A 326 30.73 -5.28 -1.93
N VAL A 327 29.57 -5.93 -1.92
CA VAL A 327 28.62 -5.86 -0.81
C VAL A 327 29.34 -6.23 0.49
N ARG A 328 29.28 -5.36 1.49
CA ARG A 328 29.80 -5.67 2.82
C ARG A 328 28.77 -6.49 3.57
N TYR A 329 29.10 -7.75 3.83
CA TYR A 329 28.23 -8.66 4.56
C TYR A 329 28.47 -8.58 6.07
N THR A 330 27.38 -8.74 6.82
CA THR A 330 27.36 -8.85 8.28
C THR A 330 26.50 -10.05 8.63
N ALA A 331 26.97 -10.95 9.50
CA ALA A 331 26.17 -12.09 9.94
C ALA A 331 24.94 -11.62 10.73
N MET A 332 23.79 -12.28 10.53
CA MET A 332 22.57 -11.88 11.22
C MET A 332 22.61 -12.36 12.67
N PRO A 333 22.40 -11.47 13.65
CA PRO A 333 22.45 -11.86 15.06
C PRO A 333 21.20 -12.67 15.45
N CYS A 334 21.40 -13.93 15.84
CA CYS A 334 20.33 -14.85 16.23
C CYS A 334 20.17 -14.91 17.74
N ALA A 335 19.64 -13.82 18.32
CA ALA A 335 19.38 -13.72 19.76
C ALA A 335 17.87 -13.84 20.08
N PRO A 336 17.51 -14.39 21.25
CA PRO A 336 16.11 -14.42 21.69
C PRO A 336 15.55 -13.01 21.85
N GLU A 337 14.25 -12.85 21.60
CA GLU A 337 13.50 -11.58 21.70
C GLU A 337 14.02 -10.44 20.81
N LYS A 338 14.84 -10.77 19.81
CA LYS A 338 15.28 -9.85 18.78
C LYS A 338 14.54 -10.09 17.47
N PHE A 339 14.30 -8.98 16.78
CA PHE A 339 13.59 -8.95 15.50
C PHE A 339 14.41 -8.18 14.49
N VAL A 340 14.25 -8.56 13.23
CA VAL A 340 14.79 -7.86 12.08
C VAL A 340 13.67 -7.53 11.11
N ALA A 341 13.75 -6.37 10.48
CA ALA A 341 12.91 -6.03 9.35
C ALA A 341 13.69 -6.32 8.07
N ILE A 342 13.28 -7.34 7.32
CA ILE A 342 13.85 -7.61 6.01
C ILE A 342 13.30 -6.59 5.03
N LEU A 343 14.19 -5.82 4.42
CA LEU A 343 13.85 -4.78 3.45
C LEU A 343 13.80 -5.34 2.04
N ARG A 344 14.79 -6.17 1.67
CA ARG A 344 14.89 -6.78 0.33
C ARG A 344 15.60 -8.13 0.36
N PRO A 345 14.99 -9.20 -0.16
CA PRO A 345 15.71 -10.42 -0.53
C PRO A 345 16.26 -10.31 -1.96
N LEU A 346 17.51 -10.71 -2.18
CA LEU A 346 18.20 -10.64 -3.47
C LEU A 346 18.67 -12.02 -3.94
N THR A 347 18.50 -12.29 -5.22
CA THR A 347 19.16 -13.41 -5.92
C THR A 347 20.66 -13.17 -6.07
N ALA A 348 21.41 -14.19 -6.50
CA ALA A 348 22.86 -14.08 -6.68
C ALA A 348 23.24 -12.99 -7.70
N ASP A 349 22.51 -12.96 -8.82
CA ASP A 349 22.76 -12.03 -9.91
C ASP A 349 22.45 -10.58 -9.48
N GLU A 350 21.34 -10.36 -8.76
CA GLU A 350 20.96 -9.06 -8.22
C GLU A 350 21.94 -8.57 -7.14
N ALA A 351 22.35 -9.45 -6.23
CA ALA A 351 23.31 -9.12 -5.19
C ALA A 351 24.67 -8.74 -5.80
N GLN A 352 25.08 -9.41 -6.87
CA GLN A 352 26.31 -9.11 -7.59
C GLN A 352 26.22 -7.80 -8.38
N ALA A 353 25.09 -7.54 -9.05
CA ALA A 353 24.92 -6.38 -9.91
C ALA A 353 24.61 -5.09 -9.12
N HIS A 354 23.83 -5.19 -8.04
CA HIS A 354 23.20 -4.05 -7.38
C HIS A 354 23.28 -4.06 -5.85
N GLY A 355 23.79 -5.12 -5.22
CA GLY A 355 23.68 -5.28 -3.76
C GLY A 355 24.33 -4.16 -2.95
N ALA A 356 25.47 -3.61 -3.39
CA ALA A 356 26.16 -2.53 -2.67
C ALA A 356 25.41 -1.21 -2.79
N TRP A 357 24.94 -0.90 -4.01
CA TRP A 357 24.11 0.27 -4.27
C TRP A 357 22.78 0.20 -3.49
N LEU A 358 22.10 -0.95 -3.49
CA LEU A 358 20.86 -1.12 -2.73
C LEU A 358 21.08 -0.95 -1.22
N LEU A 359 22.19 -1.43 -0.69
CA LEU A 359 22.53 -1.23 0.73
C LEU A 359 22.72 0.27 1.05
N GLU A 360 23.41 1.02 0.18
CA GLU A 360 23.61 2.46 0.33
C GLU A 360 22.29 3.24 0.21
N VAL A 361 21.43 2.88 -0.74
CA VAL A 361 20.10 3.49 -0.91
C VAL A 361 19.24 3.27 0.33
N GLU A 362 19.22 2.07 0.88
CA GLU A 362 18.44 1.76 2.08
C GLU A 362 18.99 2.47 3.33
N ALA A 363 20.31 2.59 3.45
CA ALA A 363 20.94 3.40 4.50
C ALA A 363 20.58 4.90 4.38
N ALA A 364 20.67 5.47 3.19
CA ALA A 364 20.31 6.86 2.93
C ALA A 364 18.81 7.12 3.16
N ARG A 365 17.95 6.17 2.79
CA ARG A 365 16.51 6.21 3.06
C ARG A 365 16.25 6.20 4.57
N PHE A 366 16.90 5.32 5.33
CA PHE A 366 16.80 5.28 6.79
C PHE A 366 17.19 6.64 7.40
N GLU A 367 18.34 7.19 7.01
CA GLU A 367 18.81 8.49 7.52
C GLU A 367 17.84 9.64 7.21
N ARG A 368 17.25 9.65 6.01
CA ARG A 368 16.23 10.63 5.64
C ARG A 368 15.01 10.52 6.54
N TRP A 369 14.49 9.31 6.75
CA TRP A 369 13.33 9.10 7.61
C TRP A 369 13.63 9.38 9.08
N ALA A 370 14.83 9.09 9.56
CA ALA A 370 15.24 9.41 10.93
C ALA A 370 15.24 10.91 11.25
N LYS A 371 15.33 11.78 10.22
CA LYS A 371 15.20 13.24 10.40
C LYS A 371 13.76 13.68 10.66
N VAL A 372 12.77 12.97 10.11
CA VAL A 372 11.34 13.32 10.22
C VAL A 372 10.60 12.47 11.24
N ASN A 373 11.08 11.26 11.52
CA ASN A 373 10.62 10.37 12.59
C ASN A 373 11.77 10.14 13.59
N PRO A 374 11.80 10.89 14.71
CA PRO A 374 12.86 10.77 15.71
C PRO A 374 12.97 9.38 16.35
N VAL A 375 11.92 8.55 16.30
CA VAL A 375 11.93 7.19 16.84
C VAL A 375 12.96 6.33 16.11
N LEU A 376 13.15 6.51 14.80
CA LEU A 376 14.15 5.76 14.04
C LEU A 376 15.58 6.02 14.52
N SER A 377 15.87 7.22 15.00
CA SER A 377 17.18 7.55 15.58
C SER A 377 17.48 6.72 16.82
N THR A 378 16.47 6.19 17.51
CA THR A 378 16.65 5.29 18.66
C THR A 378 17.10 3.87 18.27
N TYR A 379 16.97 3.50 16.99
CA TYR A 379 17.46 2.23 16.45
C TYR A 379 18.89 2.32 15.92
N ALA A 380 19.40 3.54 15.69
CA ALA A 380 20.76 3.76 15.23
C ALA A 380 21.76 3.43 16.34
N GLU A 381 22.70 2.52 16.07
CA GLU A 381 23.84 2.27 16.93
C GLU A 381 25.01 3.16 16.48
N ASP A 382 25.65 3.86 17.43
CA ASP A 382 26.78 4.77 17.18
C ASP A 382 26.51 5.85 16.10
N GLY A 383 25.27 6.31 15.98
CA GLY A 383 24.86 7.32 15.01
C GLY A 383 24.85 6.84 13.56
N LYS A 384 24.88 5.52 13.33
CA LYS A 384 24.80 4.92 11.99
C LYS A 384 23.46 4.22 11.78
N PRO A 385 22.89 4.30 10.56
CA PRO A 385 21.68 3.56 10.23
C PRO A 385 21.94 2.05 10.39
N PRO A 386 21.08 1.31 11.11
CA PRO A 386 21.26 -0.11 11.40
C PRO A 386 20.81 -0.96 10.19
N VAL A 387 21.30 -0.63 9.00
CA VAL A 387 20.96 -1.29 7.73
C VAL A 387 22.14 -2.17 7.30
N TYR A 388 21.87 -3.46 7.13
CA TYR A 388 22.90 -4.47 6.89
C TYR A 388 22.53 -5.36 5.70
N ALA A 389 23.55 -5.99 5.12
CA ALA A 389 23.40 -7.08 4.17
C ALA A 389 23.95 -8.38 4.78
N THR A 390 23.22 -9.49 4.66
CA THR A 390 23.64 -10.81 5.13
C THR A 390 23.50 -11.84 4.03
N LYS A 391 24.43 -12.79 3.94
CA LYS A 391 24.26 -13.95 3.05
C LYS A 391 23.25 -14.92 3.63
N ARG A 392 22.51 -15.64 2.79
CA ARG A 392 21.45 -16.56 3.22
C ARG A 392 21.93 -17.66 4.19
N ASP A 393 23.17 -18.13 4.03
CA ASP A 393 23.80 -19.12 4.91
C ASP A 393 24.18 -18.56 6.28
N GLU A 394 24.39 -17.25 6.37
CA GLU A 394 24.68 -16.49 7.60
C GLU A 394 23.42 -15.87 8.24
N ALA A 395 22.23 -16.14 7.68
CA ALA A 395 20.94 -15.67 8.21
C ALA A 395 20.38 -16.65 9.25
N CYS A 396 19.57 -16.13 10.19
CA CYS A 396 18.99 -16.95 11.24
C CYS A 396 18.02 -18.03 10.70
N PRO A 397 17.90 -19.20 11.37
CA PRO A 397 17.10 -20.32 10.85
C PRO A 397 15.65 -19.96 10.50
N LYS A 398 14.96 -19.18 11.34
CA LYS A 398 13.58 -18.73 11.07
C LYS A 398 13.48 -17.77 9.89
N VAL A 399 14.46 -16.87 9.75
CA VAL A 399 14.54 -15.96 8.61
C VAL A 399 14.78 -16.76 7.34
N LYS A 400 15.75 -17.69 7.35
CA LYS A 400 16.06 -18.58 6.23
C LYS A 400 14.87 -19.44 5.78
N ALA A 401 14.04 -19.89 6.73
CA ALA A 401 12.84 -20.66 6.45
C ALA A 401 11.73 -19.84 5.78
N SER A 402 11.72 -18.51 5.98
CA SER A 402 10.70 -17.60 5.44
C SER A 402 10.91 -17.25 3.97
N TYR A 403 12.08 -17.58 3.38
CA TYR A 403 12.42 -17.26 1.99
C TYR A 403 12.78 -18.51 1.16
N GLY A 404 12.35 -18.56 -0.10
CA GLY A 404 12.70 -19.64 -1.05
C GLY A 404 14.20 -19.69 -1.36
N SER A 405 14.74 -20.84 -1.76
CA SER A 405 16.19 -21.09 -1.98
C SER A 405 16.86 -20.23 -3.06
N THR A 406 16.06 -19.52 -3.85
CA THR A 406 16.49 -18.61 -4.92
C THR A 406 17.21 -17.36 -4.43
N PHE A 407 16.97 -16.95 -3.18
CA PHE A 407 17.60 -15.77 -2.58
C PHE A 407 18.91 -16.11 -1.86
N THR A 408 19.98 -15.37 -2.17
CA THR A 408 21.33 -15.56 -1.63
C THR A 408 21.76 -14.45 -0.68
N THR A 409 21.12 -13.28 -0.74
CA THR A 409 21.45 -12.12 0.10
C THR A 409 20.17 -11.47 0.64
N LEU A 410 20.23 -10.97 1.86
CA LEU A 410 19.13 -10.26 2.53
C LEU A 410 19.64 -8.88 2.95
N ILE A 411 18.93 -7.82 2.59
CA ILE A 411 19.10 -6.47 3.14
C ILE A 411 18.05 -6.26 4.22
N TRP A 412 18.46 -5.80 5.40
CA TRP A 412 17.59 -5.75 6.59
C TRP A 412 17.97 -4.65 7.58
N VAL A 413 17.04 -4.34 8.49
CA VAL A 413 17.18 -3.38 9.59
C VAL A 413 17.09 -4.08 10.95
N GLY A 414 17.98 -3.74 11.88
CA GLY A 414 17.97 -4.22 13.26
C GLY A 414 19.34 -4.72 13.73
N PRO A 415 19.43 -5.58 14.75
CA PRO A 415 18.33 -6.22 15.48
C PRO A 415 17.66 -5.25 16.46
N VAL A 416 16.32 -5.26 16.51
CA VAL A 416 15.55 -4.47 17.48
C VAL A 416 14.93 -5.36 18.56
N SER A 417 14.55 -4.79 19.71
CA SER A 417 13.81 -5.50 20.75
C SER A 417 12.37 -5.80 20.31
N SER A 418 11.72 -6.77 20.95
CA SER A 418 10.30 -7.11 20.73
C SER A 418 9.34 -5.93 20.88
N GLN A 419 9.64 -4.98 21.78
CA GLN A 419 8.81 -3.79 21.96
C GLN A 419 8.96 -2.80 20.80
N ALA A 420 10.18 -2.64 20.29
CA ALA A 420 10.47 -1.79 19.13
C ALA A 420 10.03 -2.42 17.80
N SER A 421 9.91 -3.74 17.75
CA SER A 421 9.58 -4.46 16.52
C SER A 421 8.15 -4.21 16.06
N VAL A 422 7.22 -3.91 16.98
CA VAL A 422 5.80 -3.67 16.69
C VAL A 422 5.59 -2.50 15.71
N THR A 423 6.40 -1.45 15.84
CA THR A 423 6.26 -0.23 15.04
C THR A 423 7.35 -0.10 13.97
N LEU A 424 8.42 -0.90 14.00
CA LEU A 424 9.60 -0.71 13.14
C LEU A 424 9.27 -0.51 11.64
N CYS A 425 8.38 -1.32 11.06
CA CYS A 425 8.01 -1.14 9.65
C CYS A 425 7.17 0.13 9.40
N GLN A 426 6.27 0.47 10.32
CA GLN A 426 5.50 1.70 10.27
C GLN A 426 6.42 2.92 10.43
N ASP A 427 7.39 2.84 11.34
CA ASP A 427 8.37 3.89 11.59
C ASP A 427 9.26 4.13 10.37
N LEU A 428 9.58 3.07 9.61
CA LEU A 428 10.26 3.14 8.31
C LEU A 428 9.37 3.64 7.16
N ASN A 429 8.11 4.01 7.45
CA ASN A 429 7.06 4.33 6.49
C ASN A 429 6.91 3.26 5.40
N ARG A 430 6.88 1.98 5.82
CA ARG A 430 6.65 0.84 4.93
C ARG A 430 5.38 0.10 5.36
N PRO A 431 4.41 -0.15 4.45
CA PRO A 431 3.24 -0.94 4.78
C PRO A 431 3.67 -2.34 5.23
N ALA A 432 3.10 -2.85 6.32
CA ALA A 432 3.36 -4.23 6.75
C ALA A 432 2.85 -5.20 5.67
N GLY A 433 3.72 -6.10 5.21
CA GLY A 433 3.49 -6.91 4.01
C GLY A 433 2.15 -7.67 3.97
N ASN A 434 1.31 -7.31 3.00
CA ASN A 434 0.19 -8.13 2.52
C ASN A 434 0.67 -8.96 1.32
N ASN A 435 1.20 -10.17 1.55
CA ASN A 435 1.46 -11.32 0.65
C ASN A 435 1.86 -11.14 -0.84
N ILE A 436 2.10 -9.94 -1.38
CA ILE A 436 2.37 -9.72 -2.81
C ILE A 436 3.49 -8.69 -3.03
N ASN A 437 3.72 -7.74 -2.10
CA ASN A 437 4.85 -6.79 -2.17
C ASN A 437 5.80 -6.97 -0.98
N TYR A 438 7.11 -6.99 -1.25
CA TYR A 438 8.19 -7.20 -0.27
C TYR A 438 8.44 -5.96 0.61
N ASP A 439 7.38 -5.29 1.06
CA ASP A 439 7.47 -4.11 1.89
C ASP A 439 7.58 -4.54 3.35
N CYS A 440 8.81 -4.49 3.86
CA CYS A 440 9.19 -4.67 5.26
C CYS A 440 8.57 -5.91 5.96
N LEU A 441 9.28 -7.05 5.88
CA LEU A 441 8.88 -8.25 6.62
C LEU A 441 9.59 -8.34 7.97
N LEU A 442 8.83 -8.20 9.06
CA LEU A 442 9.34 -8.34 10.41
C LEU A 442 9.44 -9.81 10.82
N LEU A 443 10.64 -10.26 11.19
CA LEU A 443 10.89 -11.66 11.57
C LEU A 443 11.65 -11.73 12.89
N ALA A 444 11.25 -12.69 13.73
CA ALA A 444 12.03 -13.08 14.90
C ALA A 444 13.33 -13.78 14.47
N THR A 445 14.43 -13.48 15.16
CA THR A 445 15.75 -14.02 14.83
C THR A 445 16.02 -15.42 15.42
N THR A 446 15.14 -15.94 16.28
CA THR A 446 15.24 -17.29 16.89
C THR A 446 13.93 -18.03 16.80
#